data_AF-X0UNV4-F1
#
_entry.id   AF-X0UNV4-F1
#
_cell.length_a   1.000
_cell.length_b   1.000
_cell.length_c   1.000
_cell.angle_alpha   90.00
_cell.angle_beta   90.00
_cell.angle_gamma   90.00
#
_symmetry.space_group_name_H-M   'P 1'
#
loop_
_entity.id
_entity.type
_entity.pdbx_description
1 polymer ?
#
loop_
_entity_poly.entity_id
_entity_poly.type
_entity_poly.pdbx_seq_one_letter_code
_entity_poly.pdbx_strand_id
1 'polypeptide(L)' 'LNFMDKVKKGIEKVSKKDIRRVAQKYLRPDKVQILVVGKKESFDKPLSTLGEVNVIDIKIPPLKSKKKK' A
#
# COMPACT_ATOMS: atom_id res chain seq x y z
N LEU A 1 -10.75 15.28 30.96
CA LEU A 1 -11.21 14.72 29.67
C LEU A 1 -10.47 15.42 28.52
N ASN A 2 -9.12 15.41 28.50
CA ASN A 2 -8.36 16.40 27.69
C ASN A 2 -7.46 15.73 26.65
N PHE A 3 -8.05 14.88 25.80
CA PHE A 3 -7.32 14.25 24.70
C PHE A 3 -6.93 15.27 23.62
N MET A 4 -7.86 16.16 23.26
CA MET A 4 -7.66 17.13 22.18
C MET A 4 -6.54 18.15 22.48
N ASP A 5 -6.48 18.65 23.72
CA ASP A 5 -5.41 19.57 24.14
C ASP A 5 -4.03 18.92 24.08
N LYS A 6 -3.94 17.62 24.42
CA LYS A 6 -2.69 16.86 24.38
C LYS A 6 -2.22 16.63 22.95
N VAL A 7 -3.13 16.31 22.04
CA VAL A 7 -2.82 16.11 20.61
C VAL A 7 -2.34 17.43 19.99
N LYS A 8 -3.06 18.54 20.22
CA LYS A 8 -2.66 19.87 19.71
C LYS A 8 -1.26 20.27 20.18
N LYS A 9 -1.00 20.19 21.49
CA LYS A 9 0.33 20.48 22.07
C LYS A 9 1.43 19.55 21.55
N GLY A 10 1.07 18.31 21.21
CA GLY A 10 2.00 17.36 20.61
C GLY A 10 2.40 17.77 19.19
N ILE A 11 1.41 18.14 18.36
CA ILE A 11 1.63 18.57 16.97
C ILE A 11 2.45 19.86 16.92
N GLU A 12 2.14 20.85 17.77
CA GLU A 12 2.85 22.15 17.82
C GLU A 12 4.34 22.00 18.18
N LYS A 13 4.71 20.94 18.90
CA LYS A 13 6.10 20.69 19.33
C LYS A 13 6.91 19.86 18.33
N VAL A 14 6.31 19.35 17.26
CA VAL A 14 7.02 18.49 16.31
C VAL A 14 8.12 19.28 15.63
N SER A 15 9.36 18.78 15.73
CA SER A 15 10.52 19.40 15.10
C SER A 15 10.95 18.68 13.81
N LYS A 16 11.78 19.34 13.00
CA LYS A 16 12.41 18.70 11.82
C LYS A 16 13.22 17.45 12.20
N LYS A 17 13.87 17.45 13.37
CA LYS A 17 14.64 16.31 13.87
C LYS A 17 13.74 15.11 14.16
N ASP A 18 12.56 15.35 14.72
CA ASP A 18 11.58 14.30 15.00
C ASP A 18 11.04 13.68 13.73
N ILE A 19 10.73 14.50 12.73
CA ILE A 19 10.29 14.02 11.41
C ILE A 19 11.36 13.11 10.80
N ARG A 20 12.63 13.55 10.77
CA ARG A 20 13.73 12.76 10.20
C ARG A 20 13.92 11.43 10.94
N ARG A 21 13.85 11.44 12.28
CA ARG A 21 13.97 10.24 13.12
C ARG A 21 12.85 9.23 12.85
N VAL A 22 11.60 9.70 12.77
CA VAL A 22 10.44 8.85 12.50
C VAL A 22 10.48 8.32 11.06
N ALA A 23 10.84 9.16 10.09
CA ALA A 23 11.03 8.73 8.70
C ALA A 23 12.04 7.59 8.61
N GLN A 24 13.22 7.72 9.22
CA GLN A 24 14.23 6.65 9.23
C GLN A 24 13.77 5.38 9.96
N LYS A 25 12.93 5.52 10.98
CA LYS A 25 12.44 4.38 11.77
C LYS A 25 11.35 3.59 11.04
N TYR A 26 10.44 4.26 10.35
CA TYR A 26 9.21 3.64 9.82
C TYR A 26 9.14 3.59 8.30
N LEU A 27 9.77 4.53 7.59
CA LEU A 27 9.85 4.44 6.14
C LEU A 27 11.01 3.50 5.79
N ARG A 28 10.65 2.38 5.17
CA ARG A 28 11.57 1.36 4.69
C ARG A 28 11.43 1.26 3.17
N PRO A 29 12.08 2.16 2.39
CA PRO A 29 11.96 2.17 0.94
C PRO A 29 12.34 0.83 0.31
N ASP A 30 13.27 0.10 0.94
CA ASP A 30 13.72 -1.24 0.59
C ASP A 30 12.65 -2.33 0.77
N LYS A 31 11.58 -2.05 1.52
CA LYS A 31 10.51 -3.00 1.86
C LYS A 31 9.13 -2.56 1.38
N VAL A 32 9.06 -1.54 0.52
CA VAL A 32 7.79 -1.09 -0.04
C VAL A 32 7.27 -2.12 -1.04
N GLN A 33 6.00 -2.49 -0.89
CA GLN A 33 5.29 -3.33 -1.86
C GLN A 33 4.21 -2.49 -2.54
N ILE A 34 4.16 -2.55 -3.87
CA ILE A 34 3.18 -1.85 -4.69
C ILE A 34 2.19 -2.89 -5.19
N LEU A 35 0.93 -2.78 -4.75
CA LEU A 35 -0.19 -3.60 -5.26
C LEU A 35 -1.04 -2.76 -6.19
N VAL A 36 -1.15 -3.18 -7.45
CA VAL A 36 -1.98 -2.52 -8.45
C VAL A 36 -3.12 -3.47 -8.85
N VAL A 37 -4.35 -2.96 -8.81
CA VAL A 37 -5.54 -3.72 -9.22
C VAL A 37 -6.23 -2.95 -10.34
N GLY A 38 -6.39 -3.57 -11.50
CA GLY A 38 -7.00 -2.94 -12.65
C GLY A 38 -6.78 -3.71 -13.95
N LYS A 39 -7.32 -3.16 -15.04
CA LYS A 39 -7.09 -3.67 -16.39
C LYS A 39 -5.73 -3.18 -16.88
N LYS A 40 -4.87 -4.09 -17.29
CA LYS A 40 -3.49 -3.79 -17.70
C LYS A 40 -3.44 -2.80 -18.87
N GLU A 41 -4.44 -2.86 -19.75
CA GLU A 41 -4.55 -2.04 -20.96
C GLU A 41 -4.94 -0.59 -20.66
N SER A 42 -5.45 -0.31 -19.47
CA SER A 42 -5.86 1.03 -19.03
C SER A 42 -4.75 1.78 -18.28
N PHE A 43 -3.55 1.21 -18.18
CA PHE A 43 -2.42 1.88 -17.53
C PHE A 43 -1.66 2.74 -18.52
N ASP A 44 -1.43 4.01 -18.16
CA ASP A 44 -0.72 4.98 -19.00
C ASP A 44 0.73 4.57 -19.30
N LYS A 45 1.34 3.80 -18.38
CA LYS A 45 2.71 3.30 -18.50
C LYS A 45 2.81 1.85 -18.03
N PRO A 46 3.77 1.07 -18.55
CA PRO A 46 4.02 -0.28 -18.06
C PRO A 46 4.36 -0.30 -16.56
N LEU A 47 3.79 -1.25 -15.81
CA LEU A 47 4.10 -1.43 -14.38
C LEU A 47 5.57 -1.79 -14.14
N SER A 48 6.27 -2.29 -15.16
CA SER A 48 7.71 -2.52 -15.11
C SER A 48 8.54 -1.25 -14.88
N THR A 49 7.95 -0.07 -15.09
CA THR A 49 8.59 1.21 -14.73
C THR A 49 8.70 1.43 -13.22
N LEU A 50 7.91 0.70 -12.42
CA LEU A 50 7.93 0.76 -10.96
C LEU A 50 8.82 -0.33 -10.34
N GLY A 51 9.30 -1.29 -11.14
CA GLY A 51 10.15 -2.40 -10.70
C GLY A 51 9.74 -3.74 -11.31
N GLU A 52 10.21 -4.82 -10.70
CA GLU A 52 9.82 -6.18 -11.08
C GLU A 52 8.33 -6.42 -10.81
N VAL A 53 7.61 -6.99 -11.78
CA VAL A 53 6.16 -7.18 -11.71
C VAL A 53 5.85 -8.65 -11.46
N ASN A 54 5.24 -8.94 -10.30
CA ASN A 54 4.65 -10.26 -10.03
C ASN A 54 3.15 -10.22 -10.34
N VAL A 55 2.70 -11.10 -11.24
CA VAL A 55 1.29 -11.16 -11.68
C VAL A 55 0.53 -12.21 -10.87
N ILE A 56 -0.50 -11.78 -10.17
CA ILE A 56 -1.41 -12.66 -9.42
C ILE A 56 -2.68 -12.86 -10.23
N ASP A 57 -3.01 -14.12 -10.57
CA ASP A 57 -4.29 -14.44 -11.21
C ASP A 57 -5.42 -14.43 -10.17
N ILE A 58 -6.43 -13.58 -10.42
CA ILE A 58 -7.62 -13.42 -9.57
C ILE A 58 -8.88 -13.99 -10.24
N LYS A 59 -8.75 -14.73 -11.34
CA LYS A 59 -9.89 -15.34 -12.02
C LYS A 59 -10.61 -16.33 -11.11
N ILE A 60 -11.93 -16.22 -11.07
CA ILE A 60 -12.78 -17.17 -10.36
C ILE A 60 -12.70 -18.51 -11.10
N PRO A 61 -12.33 -19.62 -10.42
CA PRO A 61 -12.29 -20.93 -11.05
C PRO A 61 -13.72 -21.37 -11.44
N PRO A 62 -13.88 -22.10 -12.55
CA PRO A 62 -15.20 -22.54 -13.00
C PRO A 62 -15.86 -23.47 -11.97
N LEU A 63 -17.16 -23.30 -11.77
CA LEU A 63 -17.97 -24.20 -10.94
C LEU A 63 -17.87 -25.61 -11.53
N LYS A 64 -17.38 -26.58 -10.74
CA LYS A 64 -17.42 -28.00 -11.13
C LYS A 64 -18.89 -28.38 -11.32
N SER A 65 -19.32 -28.57 -12.57
CA SER A 65 -20.67 -29.03 -12.85
C SER A 65 -20.85 -30.41 -12.20
N LYS A 66 -21.85 -30.53 -11.30
CA LYS A 66 -22.29 -31.84 -10.85
C LYS A 66 -22.86 -32.53 -12.09
N LYS A 67 -22.22 -33.63 -12.52
CA LYS A 67 -22.78 -34.54 -13.53
C LYS A 67 -24.22 -34.86 -13.11
N LYS A 68 -25.21 -34.39 -13.88
CA LYS A 68 -26.58 -34.89 -13.76
C LYS A 68 -26.55 -36.35 -14.19
N LYS A 69 -26.84 -37.24 -13.24
CA LYS A 69 -27.24 -38.62 -13.52
C LYS A 69 -28.55 -38.62 -14.27
#